data_AF-A0AAD9LDB8-F1
#
_entry.id   AF-A0AAD9LDB8-F1
#
_cell.length_a   1.000
_cell.length_b   1.000
_cell.length_c   1.000
_cell.angle_alpha   90.00
_cell.angle_beta   90.00
_cell.angle_gamma   90.00
#
_symmetry.space_group_name_H-M   'P 1'
#
loop_
_entity.id
_entity.type
_entity.pdbx_description
1 polymer ?
#
loop_
_entity_poly.entity_id
_entity_poly.type
_entity_poly.pdbx_seq_one_letter_code
_entity_poly.pdbx_strand_id
1 'polypeptide(L)'
;MTLTRWTAASLVASGALCATLGAWLGRYLLARGWQGRLHNDDPLVKELEQEIERQKQLRAQERAGRTNAEREAREALQRQQEAAGYNLEAVGHVQSCFADRRGTPRQGGLVENARARITFKTSIPPASLECLEQFSHLWVLFVFHENTNLAKGAPKTTFPAKIAPPRLGGKKVGLFSTRTPHRPNSIGLSVVKIEAIRDRCIEISGHDLVNGTPVLDVKPYVPADYVPGYVVPDWVAAETDVMSRPVEFTPEATASLTELVDAKLSSFYSNVTDLKTAIEQMLTLDIRSVHQGRGQAVETQQFQCRFDNVQIEFTTLEECIRVLNCTRYMTPHDRSRVLLKQVLLKQQQEA
;
A
#
# COMPACT_ATOMS: atom_id res chain seq x y z
N MET A 1 -34.75 2.43 -11.87
CA MET A 1 -35.97 2.40 -12.71
C MET A 1 -36.64 3.78 -12.89
N THR A 2 -35.90 4.88 -12.74
CA THR A 2 -36.44 6.25 -12.84
C THR A 2 -35.98 7.02 -14.08
N LEU A 3 -34.94 6.56 -14.80
CA LEU A 3 -34.44 7.20 -16.02
C LEU A 3 -35.33 7.01 -17.26
N THR A 4 -36.15 5.95 -17.31
CA THR A 4 -36.98 5.62 -18.49
C THR A 4 -38.28 6.42 -18.59
N ARG A 5 -38.75 7.02 -17.49
CA ARG A 5 -40.00 7.82 -17.49
C ARG A 5 -39.80 9.24 -18.05
N TRP A 6 -38.61 9.83 -17.87
CA TRP A 6 -38.32 11.19 -18.33
C TRP A 6 -37.99 11.26 -19.82
N THR A 7 -37.33 10.24 -20.38
CA THR A 7 -37.09 10.14 -21.82
C THR A 7 -38.39 9.93 -22.60
N ALA A 8 -39.31 9.12 -22.08
CA ALA A 8 -40.63 8.93 -22.67
C ALA A 8 -41.49 10.22 -22.63
N ALA A 9 -41.48 10.96 -21.52
CA ALA A 9 -42.21 12.23 -21.41
C ALA A 9 -41.67 13.30 -22.37
N SER A 10 -40.35 13.39 -22.55
CA SER A 10 -39.72 14.35 -23.45
C SER A 10 -39.97 14.01 -24.94
N LEU A 11 -40.03 12.72 -25.30
CA LEU A 11 -40.41 12.24 -26.64
C LEU A 11 -41.89 12.50 -26.96
N VAL A 12 -42.80 12.26 -26.01
CA VAL A 12 -44.24 12.51 -26.18
C VAL A 12 -44.54 14.01 -26.28
N ALA A 13 -43.88 14.84 -25.46
CA ALA A 13 -44.02 16.30 -25.54
C ALA A 13 -43.48 16.86 -26.87
N SER A 14 -42.35 16.34 -27.36
CA SER A 14 -41.78 16.73 -28.65
C SER A 14 -42.66 16.30 -29.84
N GLY A 15 -43.30 15.12 -29.77
CA GLY A 15 -44.23 14.61 -30.78
C GLY A 15 -45.55 15.39 -30.84
N ALA A 16 -46.10 15.76 -29.69
CA ALA A 16 -47.34 16.56 -29.61
C ALA A 16 -47.15 17.99 -30.15
N LEU A 17 -45.99 18.61 -29.91
CA LEU A 17 -45.63 19.94 -30.44
C LEU A 17 -45.40 19.94 -31.95
N CYS A 18 -44.78 18.90 -32.52
CA CYS A 18 -44.66 18.77 -33.98
C CYS A 18 -46.02 18.64 -34.67
N ALA A 19 -46.98 17.95 -34.04
CA ALA A 19 -48.32 17.77 -34.59
C ALA A 19 -49.14 19.08 -34.57
N THR A 20 -49.04 19.89 -33.51
CA THR A 20 -49.75 21.17 -33.40
C THR A 20 -49.15 22.25 -34.29
N LEU A 21 -47.80 22.35 -34.35
CA LEU A 21 -47.09 23.26 -35.25
C LEU A 21 -47.33 22.88 -36.72
N GLY A 22 -47.31 21.59 -37.06
CA GLY A 22 -47.62 21.12 -38.41
C GLY A 22 -49.06 21.40 -38.85
N ALA A 23 -50.03 21.22 -37.95
CA ALA A 23 -51.44 21.54 -38.22
C ALA A 23 -51.67 23.05 -38.37
N TRP A 24 -50.96 23.87 -37.60
CA TRP A 24 -51.06 25.33 -37.67
C TRP A 24 -50.38 25.90 -38.93
N LEU A 25 -49.18 25.42 -39.26
CA LEU A 25 -48.47 25.71 -40.51
C LEU A 25 -49.30 25.32 -41.74
N GLY A 26 -49.93 24.13 -41.70
CA GLY A 26 -50.82 23.67 -42.76
C GLY A 26 -52.02 24.58 -42.99
N ARG A 27 -52.68 25.05 -41.92
CA ARG A 27 -53.79 26.01 -42.02
C ARG A 27 -53.35 27.38 -42.53
N TYR A 28 -52.18 27.85 -42.09
CA TYR A 28 -51.63 29.14 -42.53
C TYR A 28 -51.29 29.14 -44.03
N LEU A 29 -50.63 28.08 -44.52
CA LEU A 29 -50.26 27.94 -45.93
C LEU A 29 -51.49 27.76 -46.84
N LEU A 30 -52.52 27.05 -46.38
CA LEU A 30 -53.79 26.88 -47.09
C LEU A 30 -54.59 28.18 -47.17
N ALA A 31 -54.66 28.96 -46.07
CA ALA A 31 -55.42 30.21 -46.03
C ALA A 31 -54.86 31.33 -46.94
N ARG A 32 -53.58 31.24 -47.34
CA ARG A 32 -52.92 32.24 -48.19
C ARG A 32 -52.68 31.78 -49.64
N GLY A 33 -53.22 30.64 -50.05
CA GLY A 33 -53.11 30.17 -51.45
C GLY A 33 -51.65 29.99 -51.88
N TRP A 34 -50.84 29.35 -51.04
CA TRP A 34 -49.39 29.28 -51.20
C TRP A 34 -48.95 28.56 -52.49
N GLN A 35 -48.16 29.22 -53.34
CA GLN A 35 -47.69 28.72 -54.65
C GLN A 35 -46.17 28.43 -54.71
N GLY A 36 -45.48 28.41 -53.57
CA GLY A 36 -44.10 27.93 -53.48
C GLY A 36 -43.09 28.97 -52.96
N ARG A 37 -42.30 28.51 -51.97
CA ARG A 37 -41.22 29.17 -51.20
C ARG A 37 -41.66 30.24 -50.19
N LEU A 38 -41.57 29.86 -48.92
CA LEU A 38 -41.48 30.79 -47.78
C LEU A 38 -40.21 31.63 -47.93
N HIS A 39 -40.33 32.95 -47.84
CA HIS A 39 -39.17 33.86 -47.77
C HIS A 39 -38.79 34.06 -46.30
N ASN A 40 -37.50 34.31 -46.02
CA ASN A 40 -37.01 34.53 -44.64
C ASN A 40 -37.69 35.71 -43.92
N ASP A 41 -38.30 36.64 -44.66
CA ASP A 41 -39.04 37.77 -44.10
C ASP A 41 -40.50 37.47 -43.74
N ASP A 42 -40.99 36.26 -44.00
CA ASP A 42 -42.35 35.87 -43.65
C ASP A 42 -42.53 35.87 -42.12
N PRO A 43 -43.55 36.54 -41.58
CA PRO A 43 -43.82 36.59 -40.14
C PRO A 43 -43.90 35.20 -39.50
N LEU A 44 -44.36 34.19 -40.25
CA LEU A 44 -44.43 32.81 -39.79
C LEU A 44 -43.05 32.19 -39.56
N VAL A 45 -42.09 32.48 -40.45
CA VAL A 45 -40.71 31.99 -40.32
C VAL A 45 -40.05 32.64 -39.11
N LYS A 46 -40.26 33.95 -38.90
CA LYS A 46 -39.73 34.68 -37.74
C LYS A 46 -40.30 34.15 -36.42
N GLU A 47 -41.58 33.79 -36.37
CA GLU A 47 -42.22 33.21 -35.18
C GLU A 47 -41.68 31.81 -34.85
N LEU A 48 -41.48 30.96 -35.87
CA LEU A 48 -40.88 29.63 -35.70
C LEU A 48 -39.41 29.71 -35.26
N GLU A 49 -38.64 30.65 -35.79
CA GLU A 49 -37.25 30.89 -35.36
C GLU A 49 -37.18 31.30 -33.88
N GLN A 50 -38.09 32.18 -33.45
CA GLN A 50 -38.20 32.58 -32.04
C GLN A 50 -38.57 31.41 -31.14
N GLU A 51 -39.52 30.56 -31.55
CA GLU A 51 -39.90 29.39 -30.75
C GLU A 51 -38.80 28.32 -30.70
N ILE A 52 -38.08 28.09 -31.81
CA ILE A 52 -36.91 27.20 -31.83
C ILE A 52 -35.84 27.71 -30.85
N GLU A 53 -35.57 29.01 -30.83
CA GLU A 53 -34.57 29.59 -29.93
C GLU A 53 -35.01 29.48 -28.46
N ARG A 54 -36.29 29.72 -28.17
CA ARG A 54 -36.88 29.48 -26.85
C ARG A 54 -36.71 28.03 -26.39
N GLN A 55 -36.98 27.05 -27.27
CA GLN A 55 -36.84 25.63 -26.97
C GLN A 55 -35.36 25.24 -26.74
N LYS A 56 -34.42 25.82 -27.49
CA LYS A 56 -32.98 25.64 -27.25
C LYS A 56 -32.57 26.16 -25.87
N GLN A 57 -33.06 27.34 -25.49
CA GLN A 57 -32.79 27.93 -24.17
C GLN A 57 -33.34 27.07 -23.04
N LEU A 58 -34.57 26.56 -23.16
CA LEU A 58 -35.17 25.65 -22.19
C LEU A 58 -34.35 24.36 -22.04
N ARG A 59 -33.95 23.73 -23.15
CA ARG A 59 -33.08 22.55 -23.12
C ARG A 59 -31.71 22.83 -22.52
N ALA A 60 -31.15 24.01 -22.76
CA ALA A 60 -29.88 24.43 -22.14
C ALA A 60 -30.04 24.62 -20.62
N GLN A 61 -31.15 25.22 -20.17
CA GLN A 61 -31.49 25.36 -18.74
C GLN A 61 -31.72 24.01 -18.06
N GLU A 62 -32.42 23.07 -18.71
CA GLU A 62 -32.60 21.71 -18.19
C GLU A 62 -31.27 20.96 -18.05
N ARG A 63 -30.38 21.06 -19.06
CA ARG A 63 -29.03 20.48 -18.99
C ARG A 63 -28.22 21.11 -17.87
N ALA A 64 -28.25 22.43 -17.74
CA ALA A 64 -27.55 23.13 -16.65
C ALA A 64 -28.10 22.73 -15.28
N GLY A 65 -29.43 22.61 -15.14
CA GLY A 65 -30.08 22.14 -13.92
C GLY A 65 -29.70 20.71 -13.56
N ARG A 66 -29.65 19.81 -14.56
CA ARG A 66 -29.19 18.43 -14.35
C ARG A 66 -27.72 18.36 -13.92
N THR A 67 -26.83 19.10 -14.60
CA THR A 67 -25.41 19.15 -14.24
C THR A 67 -25.21 19.71 -12.83
N ASN A 68 -25.95 20.76 -12.47
CA ASN A 68 -25.92 21.33 -11.12
C ASN A 68 -26.42 20.34 -10.06
N ALA A 69 -27.54 19.66 -10.32
CA ALA A 69 -28.07 18.63 -9.41
C ALA A 69 -27.12 17.43 -9.25
N GLU A 70 -26.48 16.98 -10.34
CA GLU A 70 -25.45 15.93 -10.29
C GLU A 70 -24.22 16.38 -9.47
N ARG A 71 -23.80 17.65 -9.60
CA ARG A 71 -22.72 18.24 -8.79
C ARG A 71 -23.11 18.31 -7.31
N GLU A 72 -24.28 18.86 -6.99
CA GLU A 72 -24.77 18.97 -5.62
C GLU A 72 -24.89 17.60 -4.93
N ALA A 73 -25.36 16.59 -5.66
CA ALA A 73 -25.43 15.22 -5.15
C ALA A 73 -24.04 14.63 -4.86
N ARG A 74 -23.04 14.88 -5.73
CA ARG A 74 -21.65 14.47 -5.49
C ARG A 74 -21.04 15.17 -4.27
N GLU A 75 -21.27 16.47 -4.13
CA GLU A 75 -20.80 17.25 -2.99
C GLU A 75 -21.46 16.82 -1.67
N ALA A 76 -22.75 16.45 -1.71
CA ALA A 76 -23.45 15.90 -0.54
C ALA A 76 -22.88 14.54 -0.12
N LEU A 77 -22.63 13.65 -1.09
CA LEU A 77 -22.01 12.35 -0.85
C LEU A 77 -20.59 12.51 -0.27
N GLN A 78 -19.81 13.44 -0.83
CA GLN A 78 -18.47 13.73 -0.35
C GLN A 78 -18.46 14.24 1.10
N ARG A 79 -19.34 15.19 1.44
CA ARG A 79 -19.49 15.67 2.83
C ARG A 79 -19.87 14.55 3.80
N GLN A 80 -20.75 13.65 3.39
CA GLN A 80 -21.12 12.48 4.20
C GLN A 80 -19.91 11.55 4.42
N GLN A 81 -19.12 11.32 3.38
CA GLN A 81 -17.92 10.49 3.46
C GLN A 81 -16.82 11.14 4.32
N GLU A 82 -16.62 12.45 4.21
CA GLU A 82 -15.68 13.20 5.04
C GLU A 82 -16.03 13.12 6.54
N ALA A 83 -17.32 13.18 6.88
CA ALA A 83 -17.80 13.04 8.26
C ALA A 83 -17.61 11.61 8.81
N ALA A 84 -17.78 10.58 7.97
CA ALA A 84 -17.63 9.18 8.36
C ALA A 84 -16.14 8.72 8.40
N GLY A 85 -15.28 9.39 7.63
CA GLY A 85 -13.90 8.99 7.40
C GLY A 85 -13.75 7.97 6.27
N TYR A 86 -12.51 7.81 5.81
CA TYR A 86 -12.19 6.89 4.71
C TYR A 86 -11.84 5.51 5.26
N ASN A 87 -12.60 4.49 4.85
CA ASN A 87 -12.28 3.10 5.15
C ASN A 87 -11.31 2.55 4.10
N LEU A 88 -10.17 2.02 4.54
CA LEU A 88 -9.14 1.44 3.67
C LEU A 88 -9.03 -0.04 3.98
N GLU A 89 -9.28 -0.87 2.97
CA GLU A 89 -9.10 -2.31 3.07
C GLU A 89 -7.74 -2.73 2.54
N ALA A 90 -7.12 -3.74 3.18
CA ALA A 90 -5.91 -4.32 2.66
C ALA A 90 -6.18 -5.02 1.30
N VAL A 91 -5.35 -4.77 0.30
CA VAL A 91 -5.38 -5.45 -1.01
C VAL A 91 -4.55 -6.73 -1.02
N GLY A 92 -3.63 -6.88 -0.06
CA GLY A 92 -2.75 -8.04 0.06
C GLY A 92 -2.05 -8.10 1.42
N HIS A 93 -1.25 -9.14 1.62
CA HIS A 93 -0.44 -9.33 2.83
C HIS A 93 1.00 -9.69 2.48
N VAL A 94 1.92 -9.26 3.34
CA VAL A 94 3.35 -9.53 3.21
C VAL A 94 3.71 -10.84 3.92
N GLN A 95 4.40 -11.73 3.23
CA GLN A 95 5.25 -12.76 3.84
C GLN A 95 6.68 -12.23 3.83
N SER A 96 7.35 -12.15 4.98
CA SER A 96 8.62 -11.41 5.11
C SER A 96 9.69 -12.24 5.82
N CYS A 97 10.95 -12.00 5.49
CA CYS A 97 12.09 -12.46 6.29
C CYS A 97 12.12 -11.82 7.69
N PHE A 98 11.35 -10.76 7.97
CA PHE A 98 11.24 -10.21 9.32
C PHE A 98 10.03 -10.80 10.06
N ALA A 99 10.28 -11.82 10.88
CA ALA A 99 9.22 -12.56 11.56
C ALA A 99 8.50 -11.77 12.66
N ASP A 100 9.16 -10.78 13.27
CA ASP A 100 8.55 -9.81 14.17
C ASP A 100 9.22 -8.46 14.04
N ARG A 101 8.65 -7.44 14.68
CA ARG A 101 9.22 -6.10 14.71
C ARG A 101 10.67 -6.02 15.18
N ARG A 102 11.28 -7.02 15.85
CA ARG A 102 12.70 -7.02 16.28
C ARG A 102 13.59 -7.53 15.16
N GLY A 103 14.65 -6.79 14.84
CA GLY A 103 15.51 -7.07 13.68
C GLY A 103 14.97 -6.47 12.38
N THR A 104 13.71 -6.03 12.33
CA THR A 104 13.22 -5.25 11.18
C THR A 104 13.97 -3.92 11.10
N PRO A 105 14.57 -3.58 9.95
CA PRO A 105 15.31 -2.34 9.80
C PRO A 105 14.39 -1.14 9.99
N ARG A 106 14.97 -0.02 10.41
CA ARG A 106 14.19 1.21 10.64
C ARG A 106 13.67 1.84 9.35
N GLN A 107 14.26 1.50 8.20
CA GLN A 107 13.92 1.97 6.85
C GLN A 107 14.25 0.85 5.84
N GLY A 108 13.39 0.65 4.83
CA GLY A 108 13.49 -0.49 3.92
C GLY A 108 14.79 -0.61 3.11
N GLY A 109 15.38 0.51 2.68
CA GLY A 109 16.61 0.52 1.89
C GLY A 109 17.91 0.22 2.67
N LEU A 110 17.83 0.00 3.98
CA LEU A 110 19.02 -0.30 4.80
C LEU A 110 19.50 -1.74 4.60
N VAL A 111 18.59 -2.69 4.47
CA VAL A 111 18.90 -4.12 4.31
C VAL A 111 18.48 -4.53 2.91
N GLU A 112 19.34 -4.27 1.93
CA GLU A 112 19.08 -4.55 0.50
C GLU A 112 18.73 -6.02 0.25
N ASN A 113 19.37 -6.93 0.99
CA ASN A 113 19.14 -8.37 0.86
C ASN A 113 17.95 -8.88 1.68
N ALA A 114 17.16 -8.00 2.31
CA ALA A 114 15.87 -8.38 2.87
C ALA A 114 14.97 -8.90 1.75
N ARG A 115 14.22 -9.99 2.00
CA ARG A 115 13.34 -10.62 1.01
C ARG A 115 11.93 -10.78 1.59
N ALA A 116 10.95 -10.45 0.76
CA ALA A 116 9.55 -10.65 1.08
C ALA A 116 8.73 -10.96 -0.17
N ARG A 117 7.51 -11.41 0.05
CA ARG A 117 6.49 -11.63 -0.97
C ARG A 117 5.21 -10.92 -0.57
N ILE A 118 4.71 -10.03 -1.41
CA ILE A 118 3.36 -9.47 -1.30
C ILE A 118 2.41 -10.40 -2.03
N THR A 119 1.43 -10.96 -1.33
CA THR A 119 0.36 -11.77 -1.94
C THR A 119 -0.95 -11.00 -1.91
N PHE A 120 -1.51 -10.72 -3.09
CA PHE A 120 -2.77 -10.00 -3.24
C PHE A 120 -3.97 -10.92 -2.99
N LYS A 121 -5.07 -10.32 -2.51
CA LYS A 121 -6.36 -11.00 -2.32
C LYS A 121 -6.88 -11.54 -3.65
N THR A 122 -7.69 -12.59 -3.57
CA THR A 122 -8.34 -13.18 -4.75
C THR A 122 -9.29 -12.22 -5.48
N SER A 123 -9.80 -11.20 -4.78
CA SER A 123 -10.61 -10.12 -5.37
C SER A 123 -9.82 -9.19 -6.29
N ILE A 124 -8.48 -9.22 -6.24
CA ILE A 124 -7.60 -8.44 -7.12
C ILE A 124 -7.21 -9.34 -8.30
N PRO A 125 -7.65 -9.04 -9.53
CA PRO A 125 -7.29 -9.82 -10.71
C PRO A 125 -5.77 -9.79 -10.97
N PRO A 126 -5.14 -10.90 -11.40
CA PRO A 126 -3.72 -10.92 -11.75
C PRO A 126 -3.35 -9.88 -12.82
N ALA A 127 -4.26 -9.62 -13.76
CA ALA A 127 -4.09 -8.62 -14.82
C ALA A 127 -3.83 -7.20 -14.27
N SER A 128 -4.22 -6.91 -13.02
CA SER A 128 -3.91 -5.63 -12.37
C SER A 128 -2.42 -5.43 -12.07
N LEU A 129 -1.59 -6.48 -12.21
CA LEU A 129 -0.14 -6.43 -12.02
C LEU A 129 0.64 -6.40 -13.34
N GLU A 130 -0.04 -6.41 -14.50
CA GLU A 130 0.62 -6.37 -15.81
C GLU A 130 1.50 -5.11 -15.95
N CYS A 131 2.63 -5.27 -16.66
CA CYS A 131 3.64 -4.24 -16.90
C CYS A 131 4.44 -3.80 -15.67
N LEU A 132 4.11 -4.26 -14.45
CA LEU A 132 4.91 -3.92 -13.26
C LEU A 132 6.33 -4.50 -13.34
N GLU A 133 6.54 -5.59 -14.08
CA GLU A 133 7.85 -6.20 -14.33
C GLU A 133 8.81 -5.29 -15.13
N GLN A 134 8.30 -4.23 -15.77
CA GLN A 134 9.10 -3.23 -16.47
C GLN A 134 9.72 -2.20 -15.52
N PHE A 135 9.27 -2.16 -14.26
CA PHE A 135 9.80 -1.26 -13.23
C PHE A 135 10.79 -1.99 -12.33
N SER A 136 11.81 -1.27 -11.87
CA SER A 136 12.77 -1.83 -10.90
C SER A 136 12.27 -1.72 -9.46
N HIS A 137 11.46 -0.70 -9.15
CA HIS A 137 11.04 -0.38 -7.78
C HIS A 137 9.56 0.01 -7.71
N LEU A 138 8.98 -0.20 -6.53
CA LEU A 138 7.60 0.15 -6.19
C LEU A 138 7.56 0.93 -4.89
N TRP A 139 6.63 1.87 -4.80
CA TRP A 139 6.06 2.29 -3.54
C TRP A 139 5.09 1.22 -3.01
N VAL A 140 5.24 0.88 -1.74
CA VAL A 140 4.29 0.04 -1.00
C VAL A 140 3.68 0.86 0.11
N LEU A 141 2.35 1.02 0.09
CA LEU A 141 1.58 1.61 1.18
C LEU A 141 1.03 0.48 2.04
N PHE A 142 1.26 0.55 3.35
CA PHE A 142 0.92 -0.56 4.25
C PHE A 142 0.45 -0.06 5.61
N VAL A 143 -0.09 -0.97 6.43
CA VAL A 143 -0.52 -0.67 7.81
C VAL A 143 0.51 -1.20 8.81
N PHE A 144 0.93 -0.36 9.77
CA PHE A 144 1.70 -0.80 10.93
C PHE A 144 0.81 -1.63 11.89
N HIS A 145 0.51 -2.86 11.52
CA HIS A 145 -0.41 -3.74 12.24
C HIS A 145 0.10 -4.18 13.62
N GLU A 146 1.42 -4.30 13.82
CA GLU A 146 2.03 -4.56 15.15
C GLU A 146 2.21 -3.29 16.01
N ASN A 147 1.59 -2.16 15.63
CA ASN A 147 1.71 -0.93 16.40
C ASN A 147 1.02 -1.08 17.78
N THR A 148 1.80 -0.92 18.85
CA THR A 148 1.35 -1.09 20.24
C THR A 148 0.25 -0.13 20.69
N ASN A 149 -0.01 0.95 19.94
CA ASN A 149 -1.09 1.88 20.24
C ASN A 149 -2.47 1.35 19.84
N LEU A 150 -2.54 0.34 18.94
CA LEU A 150 -3.80 -0.25 18.51
C LEU A 150 -4.38 -1.24 19.55
N ALA A 151 -3.52 -1.82 20.39
CA ALA A 151 -3.89 -2.86 21.34
C ALA A 151 -4.39 -2.33 22.70
N LYS A 152 -4.14 -1.05 23.01
CA LYS A 152 -4.69 -0.43 24.21
C LYS A 152 -6.02 0.17 23.79
N GLY A 153 -7.13 -0.32 24.32
CA GLY A 153 -8.50 0.15 24.06
C GLY A 153 -8.79 1.61 24.44
N ALA A 154 -7.77 2.47 24.41
CA ALA A 154 -7.92 3.91 24.32
C ALA A 154 -8.67 4.24 23.01
N PRO A 155 -9.58 5.23 23.05
CA PRO A 155 -10.21 5.72 21.83
C PRO A 155 -9.13 6.09 20.79
N LYS A 156 -9.45 5.98 19.49
CA LYS A 156 -8.60 6.33 18.33
C LYS A 156 -7.99 7.76 18.37
N THR A 157 -8.17 8.50 19.45
CA THR A 157 -7.95 9.95 19.59
C THR A 157 -6.66 10.33 20.31
N THR A 158 -5.91 9.40 20.91
CA THR A 158 -4.65 9.75 21.62
C THR A 158 -3.42 9.17 20.94
N PHE A 159 -2.80 10.00 20.08
CA PHE A 159 -1.44 9.79 19.56
C PHE A 159 -0.47 10.80 20.20
N PRO A 160 0.82 10.47 20.35
CA PRO A 160 1.80 11.42 20.88
C PRO A 160 2.04 12.54 19.87
N ALA A 161 1.80 13.80 20.28
CA ALA A 161 2.08 14.97 19.43
C ALA A 161 3.58 15.15 19.14
N LYS A 162 4.44 14.68 20.04
CA LYS A 162 5.90 14.72 19.90
C LYS A 162 6.53 13.34 20.09
N ILE A 163 7.55 13.06 19.28
CA ILE A 163 8.32 11.82 19.28
C ILE A 163 9.77 12.14 19.63
N ALA A 164 10.46 11.25 20.33
CA ALA A 164 11.92 11.30 20.48
C ALA A 164 12.56 10.33 19.47
N PRO A 165 13.01 10.79 18.30
CA PRO A 165 13.78 9.95 17.39
C PRO A 165 15.05 9.45 18.09
N PRO A 166 15.48 8.20 17.88
CA PRO A 166 16.70 7.67 18.48
C PRO A 166 17.92 8.57 18.20
N ARG A 167 18.04 9.09 16.97
CA ARG A 167 19.14 9.94 16.51
C ARG A 167 19.16 11.35 17.13
N LEU A 168 18.15 11.73 17.90
CA LEU A 168 18.03 13.08 18.47
C LEU A 168 18.42 13.15 19.96
N GLY A 169 19.10 12.11 20.48
CA GLY A 169 19.66 12.14 21.84
C GLY A 169 18.62 12.43 22.93
N GLY A 170 17.39 11.94 22.77
CA GLY A 170 16.29 12.12 23.72
C GLY A 170 15.47 13.40 23.57
N LYS A 171 15.88 14.37 22.73
CA LYS A 171 15.01 15.52 22.42
C LYS A 171 13.79 15.07 21.62
N LYS A 172 12.69 15.82 21.72
CA LYS A 172 11.42 15.51 21.06
C LYS A 172 11.10 16.49 19.93
N VAL A 173 10.68 15.99 18.78
CA VAL A 173 10.19 16.75 17.62
C VAL A 173 8.73 16.44 17.33
N GLY A 174 8.07 17.25 16.51
CA GLY A 174 6.70 17.00 16.09
C GLY A 174 6.54 15.65 15.39
N LEU A 175 5.43 14.95 15.63
CA LEU A 175 5.16 13.64 15.06
C LEU A 175 5.31 13.61 13.53
N PHE A 176 4.76 14.61 12.83
CA PHE A 176 4.82 14.71 11.37
C PHE A 176 6.22 15.03 10.82
N SER A 177 7.16 15.43 11.68
CA SER A 177 8.58 15.56 11.33
C SER A 177 9.33 14.22 11.38
N THR A 178 8.63 13.11 11.60
CA THR A 178 9.23 11.77 11.74
C THR A 178 8.50 10.71 10.90
N ARG A 179 9.13 9.54 10.76
CA ARG A 179 8.53 8.32 10.19
C ARG A 179 8.14 7.30 11.27
N THR A 180 7.71 7.76 12.45
CA THR A 180 7.26 6.85 13.51
C THR A 180 6.05 6.02 13.04
N PRO A 181 5.90 4.75 13.48
CA PRO A 181 4.65 4.01 13.27
C PRO A 181 3.48 4.56 14.11
N HIS A 182 3.76 5.26 15.21
CA HIS A 182 2.77 5.73 16.20
C HIS A 182 2.00 6.99 15.76
N ARG A 183 1.25 6.93 14.64
CA ARG A 183 0.57 8.06 14.00
C ARG A 183 -0.96 7.95 14.05
N PRO A 184 -1.72 9.05 13.82
CA PRO A 184 -3.19 9.01 13.76
C PRO A 184 -3.71 7.97 12.79
N ASN A 185 -3.15 7.96 11.57
CA ASN A 185 -3.30 6.88 10.61
C ASN A 185 -1.97 6.14 10.55
N SER A 186 -1.95 4.90 11.02
CA SER A 186 -0.76 4.05 11.09
C SER A 186 -0.38 3.48 9.71
N ILE A 187 -0.24 4.37 8.73
CA ILE A 187 0.13 4.05 7.35
C ILE A 187 1.64 4.22 7.20
N GLY A 188 2.30 3.16 6.72
CA GLY A 188 3.68 3.15 6.30
C GLY A 188 3.82 3.32 4.80
N LEU A 189 5.00 3.75 4.38
CA LEU A 189 5.36 3.96 2.98
C LEU A 189 6.83 3.54 2.80
N SER A 190 7.07 2.60 1.90
CA SER A 190 8.43 2.11 1.60
C SER A 190 8.64 1.97 0.10
N VAL A 191 9.81 2.39 -0.37
CA VAL A 191 10.30 1.99 -1.69
C VAL A 191 10.93 0.62 -1.53
N VAL A 192 10.55 -0.32 -2.39
CA VAL A 192 11.09 -1.67 -2.44
C VAL A 192 11.50 -2.00 -3.87
N LYS A 193 12.47 -2.89 -4.04
CA LYS A 193 12.88 -3.39 -5.35
C LYS A 193 12.01 -4.59 -5.73
N ILE A 194 11.63 -4.67 -7.00
CA ILE A 194 10.93 -5.83 -7.57
C ILE A 194 11.99 -6.88 -7.94
N GLU A 195 11.82 -8.10 -7.45
CA GLU A 195 12.66 -9.24 -7.82
C GLU A 195 11.94 -10.16 -8.82
N ALA A 196 10.63 -10.38 -8.64
CA ALA A 196 9.82 -11.14 -9.58
C ALA A 196 8.33 -10.87 -9.39
N ILE A 197 7.53 -11.13 -10.42
CA ILE A 197 6.07 -11.11 -10.36
C ILE A 197 5.54 -12.46 -10.85
N ARG A 198 4.66 -13.10 -10.08
CA ARG A 198 4.05 -14.39 -10.40
C ARG A 198 2.59 -14.43 -9.93
N ASP A 199 1.64 -14.54 -10.86
CA ASP A 199 0.19 -14.54 -10.59
C ASP A 199 -0.23 -13.31 -9.76
N ARG A 200 -0.72 -13.50 -8.53
CA ARG A 200 -1.10 -12.43 -7.58
C ARG A 200 0.01 -12.14 -6.56
N CYS A 201 1.26 -12.39 -6.92
CA CYS A 201 2.40 -12.24 -6.03
C CYS A 201 3.48 -11.36 -6.62
N ILE A 202 4.02 -10.46 -5.79
CA ILE A 202 5.23 -9.68 -6.10
C ILE A 202 6.30 -10.09 -5.08
N GLU A 203 7.40 -10.64 -5.56
CA GLU A 203 8.60 -10.86 -4.77
C GLU A 203 9.42 -9.59 -4.76
N ILE A 204 9.80 -9.14 -3.57
CA ILE A 204 10.43 -7.85 -3.33
C ILE A 204 11.69 -7.98 -2.48
N SER A 205 12.56 -6.99 -2.58
CA SER A 205 13.72 -6.81 -1.73
C SER A 205 13.91 -5.38 -1.23
N GLY A 206 14.82 -5.17 -0.28
CA GLY A 206 15.10 -3.85 0.30
C GLY A 206 13.87 -3.25 0.99
N HIS A 207 13.28 -3.97 1.93
CA HIS A 207 12.05 -3.56 2.63
C HIS A 207 12.19 -3.57 4.16
N ASP A 208 11.25 -2.93 4.85
CA ASP A 208 11.12 -2.85 6.30
C ASP A 208 9.78 -3.40 6.80
N LEU A 209 9.14 -4.23 5.98
CA LEU A 209 7.83 -4.83 6.25
C LEU A 209 7.95 -6.05 7.15
N VAL A 210 7.21 -6.08 8.26
CA VAL A 210 7.09 -7.25 9.15
C VAL A 210 6.20 -8.31 8.50
N ASN A 211 6.45 -9.59 8.77
CA ASN A 211 5.62 -10.68 8.31
C ASN A 211 4.16 -10.50 8.76
N GLY A 212 3.21 -10.69 7.84
CA GLY A 212 1.78 -10.44 8.08
C GLY A 212 1.32 -9.01 7.80
N THR A 213 2.23 -8.10 7.43
CA THR A 213 1.88 -6.69 7.17
C THR A 213 0.79 -6.56 6.11
N PRO A 214 -0.34 -5.90 6.41
CA PRO A 214 -1.39 -5.61 5.44
C PRO A 214 -0.93 -4.51 4.47
N VAL A 215 -1.02 -4.80 3.17
CA VAL A 215 -0.74 -3.85 2.08
C VAL A 215 -2.03 -3.15 1.68
N LEU A 216 -2.02 -1.83 1.64
CA LEU A 216 -3.12 -1.00 1.18
C LEU A 216 -3.06 -0.74 -0.32
N ASP A 217 -1.85 -0.52 -0.84
CA ASP A 217 -1.66 -0.20 -2.25
C ASP A 217 -0.19 -0.41 -2.68
N VAL A 218 0.03 -0.57 -3.99
CA VAL A 218 1.36 -0.54 -4.60
C VAL A 218 1.35 0.41 -5.81
N LYS A 219 2.42 1.17 -5.99
CA LYS A 219 2.57 2.11 -7.12
C LYS A 219 3.97 2.01 -7.71
N PRO A 220 4.13 2.11 -9.03
CA PRO A 220 5.46 2.14 -9.64
C PRO A 220 6.25 3.35 -9.13
N TYR A 221 7.54 3.16 -8.85
CA TYR A 221 8.46 4.26 -8.60
C TYR A 221 8.84 4.91 -9.93
N VAL A 222 8.66 6.23 -10.04
CA VAL A 222 8.86 6.98 -11.29
C VAL A 222 9.87 8.12 -11.09
N PRO A 223 10.47 8.67 -12.17
CA PRO A 223 11.45 9.75 -12.05
C PRO A 223 10.94 10.98 -11.27
N ALA A 224 9.64 11.26 -11.31
CA ALA A 224 9.01 12.36 -10.58
C ALA A 224 9.02 12.17 -9.04
N ASP A 225 9.26 10.96 -8.55
CA ASP A 225 9.38 10.67 -7.11
C ASP A 225 10.77 11.05 -6.56
N TYR A 226 11.77 11.21 -7.43
CA TYR A 226 13.12 11.58 -7.03
C TYR A 226 13.24 13.10 -6.91
N VAL A 227 13.63 13.58 -5.73
CA VAL A 227 13.85 15.00 -5.44
C VAL A 227 15.36 15.24 -5.29
N PRO A 228 16.07 15.71 -6.34
CA PRO A 228 17.49 16.04 -6.23
C PRO A 228 17.69 17.23 -5.29
N GLY A 229 18.79 17.23 -4.53
CA GLY A 229 19.13 18.35 -3.64
C GLY A 229 18.18 18.51 -2.45
N TYR A 230 17.55 17.43 -1.99
CA TYR A 230 16.67 17.46 -0.83
C TYR A 230 17.39 18.03 0.41
N VAL A 231 16.64 18.75 1.25
CA VAL A 231 17.14 19.30 2.52
C VAL A 231 16.47 18.56 3.67
N VAL A 232 17.28 18.08 4.60
CA VAL A 232 16.81 17.48 5.86
C VAL A 232 17.60 18.05 7.02
N PRO A 233 17.06 18.03 8.25
CA PRO A 233 17.83 18.44 9.43
C PRO A 233 19.07 17.56 9.65
N ASP A 234 20.10 18.12 10.30
CA ASP A 234 21.37 17.42 10.57
C ASP A 234 21.18 16.08 11.30
N TRP A 235 20.23 15.98 12.23
CA TRP A 235 19.95 14.75 12.97
C TRP A 235 19.31 13.63 12.10
N VAL A 236 18.81 13.98 10.92
CA VAL A 236 18.35 13.03 9.90
C VAL A 236 19.48 12.71 8.93
N ALA A 237 20.22 13.74 8.49
CA ALA A 237 21.34 13.62 7.55
C ALA A 237 22.56 12.91 8.13
N ALA A 238 22.77 13.02 9.44
CA ALA A 238 23.89 12.40 10.13
C ALA A 238 23.97 10.93 9.72
N GLU A 239 25.11 10.56 9.15
CA GLU A 239 25.46 9.17 8.92
C GLU A 239 25.21 8.42 10.22
N THR A 240 24.65 7.21 10.08
CA THR A 240 24.40 6.36 11.22
C THR A 240 25.66 6.27 12.07
N ASP A 241 25.61 6.83 13.28
CA ASP A 241 26.56 6.59 14.39
C ASP A 241 26.49 5.13 14.89
N VAL A 242 26.11 4.23 13.98
CA VAL A 242 26.28 2.81 14.08
C VAL A 242 27.76 2.62 13.81
N MET A 243 28.54 2.45 14.88
CA MET A 243 29.85 1.83 14.74
C MET A 243 29.63 0.58 13.90
N SER A 244 30.11 0.59 12.66
CA SER A 244 29.98 -0.53 11.73
C SER A 244 30.85 -1.65 12.26
N ARG A 245 30.37 -2.35 13.28
CA ARG A 245 30.99 -3.54 13.82
C ARG A 245 30.83 -4.61 12.74
N PRO A 246 31.93 -5.19 12.21
CA PRO A 246 31.83 -6.35 11.36
C PRO A 246 31.05 -7.44 12.10
N VAL A 247 30.27 -8.20 11.33
CA VAL A 247 29.57 -9.36 11.84
C VAL A 247 30.43 -10.59 11.53
N GLU A 248 30.73 -11.38 12.54
CA GLU A 248 31.49 -12.61 12.41
C GLU A 248 30.59 -13.80 12.69
N PHE A 249 30.65 -14.82 11.83
CA PHE A 249 29.94 -16.07 12.06
C PHE A 249 30.92 -17.11 12.60
N THR A 250 30.57 -17.77 13.70
CA THR A 250 31.31 -18.96 14.15
C THR A 250 31.22 -20.09 13.11
N PRO A 251 32.18 -21.05 13.12
CA PRO A 251 32.09 -22.25 12.30
C PRO A 251 30.76 -22.99 12.50
N GLU A 252 30.28 -23.08 13.74
CA GLU A 252 29.03 -23.74 14.12
C GLU A 252 27.81 -23.03 13.52
N ALA A 253 27.76 -21.69 13.61
CA ALA A 253 26.69 -20.91 13.01
C ALA A 253 26.69 -21.02 11.48
N THR A 254 27.88 -21.00 10.85
CA THR A 254 28.01 -21.16 9.40
C THR A 254 27.56 -22.56 8.96
N ALA A 255 28.00 -23.62 9.63
CA ALA A 255 27.58 -24.99 9.33
C ALA A 255 26.06 -25.16 9.47
N SER A 256 25.47 -24.60 10.54
CA SER A 256 24.02 -24.67 10.78
C SER A 256 23.23 -23.91 9.70
N LEU A 257 23.69 -22.74 9.26
CA LEU A 257 23.06 -22.00 8.16
C LEU A 257 23.15 -22.77 6.83
N THR A 258 24.30 -23.38 6.54
CA THR A 258 24.48 -24.21 5.34
C THR A 258 23.51 -25.39 5.35
N GLU A 259 23.41 -26.11 6.45
CA GLU A 259 22.47 -27.24 6.59
C GLU A 259 21.01 -26.80 6.38
N LEU A 260 20.62 -25.65 6.94
CA LEU A 260 19.25 -25.12 6.77
C LEU A 260 18.92 -24.76 5.33
N VAL A 261 19.88 -24.19 4.59
CA VAL A 261 19.71 -23.83 3.18
C VAL A 261 19.70 -25.08 2.30
N ASP A 262 20.63 -26.02 2.50
CA ASP A 262 20.73 -27.27 1.75
C ASP A 262 19.49 -28.14 1.93
N ALA A 263 18.94 -28.16 3.16
CA ALA A 263 17.67 -28.82 3.48
C ALA A 263 16.43 -28.07 3.00
N LYS A 264 16.58 -26.91 2.32
CA LYS A 264 15.50 -26.05 1.81
C LYS A 264 14.53 -25.59 2.89
N LEU A 265 15.05 -25.26 4.07
CA LEU A 265 14.27 -24.83 5.23
C LEU A 265 14.18 -23.31 5.36
N SER A 266 15.06 -22.57 4.67
CA SER A 266 14.91 -21.14 4.45
C SER A 266 13.75 -20.86 3.48
N SER A 267 12.92 -19.85 3.75
CA SER A 267 11.78 -19.51 2.90
C SER A 267 12.18 -18.70 1.67
N PHE A 268 13.23 -17.88 1.79
CA PHE A 268 13.58 -16.86 0.79
C PHE A 268 14.99 -17.01 0.22
N TYR A 269 15.88 -17.77 0.87
CA TYR A 269 17.28 -17.88 0.48
C TYR A 269 17.61 -19.30 0.05
N SER A 270 18.15 -19.43 -1.16
CA SER A 270 18.61 -20.70 -1.74
C SER A 270 20.13 -20.88 -1.62
N ASN A 271 20.84 -19.84 -1.17
CA ASN A 271 22.29 -19.84 -0.99
C ASN A 271 22.62 -19.33 0.43
N VAL A 272 23.52 -20.03 1.11
CA VAL A 272 24.01 -19.64 2.45
C VAL A 272 24.71 -18.29 2.43
N THR A 273 25.40 -17.94 1.33
CA THR A 273 26.06 -16.64 1.19
C THR A 273 25.05 -15.50 1.24
N ASP A 274 23.95 -15.60 0.48
CA ASP A 274 22.92 -14.55 0.43
C ASP A 274 22.22 -14.40 1.78
N LEU A 275 21.95 -15.52 2.46
CA LEU A 275 21.37 -15.53 3.81
C LEU A 275 22.32 -14.88 4.82
N LYS A 276 23.60 -15.23 4.79
CA LYS A 276 24.63 -14.62 5.67
C LYS A 276 24.73 -13.12 5.43
N THR A 277 24.80 -12.68 4.18
CA THR A 277 24.86 -11.25 3.84
C THR A 277 23.60 -10.51 4.32
N ALA A 278 22.42 -11.10 4.20
CA ALA A 278 21.19 -10.48 4.69
C ALA A 278 21.18 -10.36 6.23
N ILE A 279 21.66 -11.39 6.93
CA ILE A 279 21.83 -11.38 8.40
C ILE A 279 22.87 -10.33 8.82
N GLU A 280 23.99 -10.25 8.10
CA GLU A 280 25.05 -9.25 8.28
C GLU A 280 24.47 -7.84 8.22
N GLN A 281 23.82 -7.51 7.11
CA GLN A 281 23.18 -6.20 6.90
C GLN A 281 22.16 -5.88 7.99
N MET A 282 21.35 -6.85 8.40
CA MET A 282 20.37 -6.69 9.47
C MET A 282 21.04 -6.40 10.82
N LEU A 283 22.06 -7.17 11.20
CA LEU A 283 22.74 -7.04 12.49
C LEU A 283 23.58 -5.77 12.57
N THR A 284 24.27 -5.37 11.50
CA THR A 284 25.02 -4.12 11.46
C THR A 284 24.08 -2.92 11.67
N LEU A 285 22.92 -2.90 11.02
CA LEU A 285 22.06 -1.70 10.98
C LEU A 285 20.98 -1.66 12.06
N ASP A 286 20.64 -2.80 12.69
CA ASP A 286 19.65 -2.88 13.78
C ASP A 286 20.14 -3.66 15.01
N ILE A 287 21.01 -3.04 15.80
CA ILE A 287 21.12 -3.35 17.23
C ILE A 287 20.44 -2.23 18.01
N ARG A 288 19.21 -2.47 18.46
CA ARG A 288 18.47 -1.59 19.40
C ARG A 288 19.19 -1.39 20.74
N SER A 289 20.42 -1.91 20.91
CA SER A 289 21.17 -1.91 22.14
C SER A 289 21.84 -0.56 22.47
N VAL A 290 22.16 0.29 21.48
CA VAL A 290 22.92 1.53 21.77
C VAL A 290 22.12 2.52 22.62
N HIS A 291 20.79 2.58 22.49
CA HIS A 291 19.97 3.63 23.13
C HIS A 291 19.14 3.16 24.34
N GLN A 292 19.24 1.88 24.74
CA GLN A 292 18.59 1.36 25.96
C GLN A 292 19.58 1.09 27.11
N GLY A 293 20.80 1.64 27.04
CA GLY A 293 21.85 1.34 28.03
C GLY A 293 22.41 -0.09 27.93
N ARG A 294 22.12 -0.80 26.83
CA ARG A 294 22.66 -2.15 26.52
C ARG A 294 23.85 -2.09 25.56
N GLY A 295 24.43 -0.91 25.39
CA GLY A 295 25.59 -0.65 24.52
C GLY A 295 26.93 -0.79 25.24
N GLN A 296 26.95 -1.03 26.56
CA GLN A 296 28.16 -1.53 27.20
C GLN A 296 28.34 -2.97 26.75
N ALA A 297 29.44 -3.22 26.02
CA ALA A 297 29.89 -4.56 25.70
C ALA A 297 30.17 -5.26 27.03
N VAL A 298 29.19 -6.00 27.54
CA VAL A 298 29.42 -6.97 28.59
C VAL A 298 29.49 -8.30 27.86
N GLU A 299 30.68 -8.91 27.80
CA GLU A 299 30.97 -10.16 27.09
C GLU A 299 29.96 -11.29 27.35
N THR A 300 29.23 -11.24 28.46
CA THR A 300 28.27 -12.25 28.90
C THR A 300 26.84 -12.08 28.38
N GLN A 301 26.50 -10.97 27.69
CA GLN A 301 25.11 -10.74 27.26
C GLN A 301 24.83 -11.30 25.86
N GLN A 302 24.14 -12.45 25.81
CA GLN A 302 23.64 -13.04 24.56
C GLN A 302 22.29 -12.45 24.16
N PHE A 303 22.13 -12.20 22.86
CA PHE A 303 20.91 -11.71 22.24
C PHE A 303 20.36 -12.75 21.26
N GLN A 304 19.05 -12.71 21.05
CA GLN A 304 18.36 -13.55 20.09
C GLN A 304 17.45 -12.69 19.20
N CYS A 305 17.45 -12.99 17.91
CA CYS A 305 16.49 -12.42 16.96
C CYS A 305 16.03 -13.50 15.97
N ARG A 306 14.95 -13.20 15.24
CA ARG A 306 14.41 -14.08 14.22
C ARG A 306 14.54 -13.42 12.86
N PHE A 307 15.08 -14.16 11.91
CA PHE A 307 15.21 -13.75 10.53
C PHE A 307 14.88 -14.94 9.63
N ASP A 308 13.96 -14.75 8.69
CA ASP A 308 13.33 -15.81 7.92
C ASP A 308 12.79 -16.92 8.86
N ASN A 309 13.18 -18.18 8.63
CA ASN A 309 12.88 -19.30 9.53
C ASN A 309 14.08 -19.66 10.42
N VAL A 310 14.94 -18.70 10.72
CA VAL A 310 16.15 -18.89 11.52
C VAL A 310 16.05 -18.09 12.80
N GLN A 311 16.31 -18.75 13.93
CA GLN A 311 16.59 -18.11 15.20
C GLN A 311 18.10 -17.93 15.32
N ILE A 312 18.52 -16.68 15.40
CA ILE A 312 19.92 -16.26 15.41
C ILE A 312 20.29 -15.87 16.83
N GLU A 313 21.33 -16.49 17.36
CA GLU A 313 21.92 -16.18 18.65
C GLU A 313 23.24 -15.46 18.42
N PHE A 314 23.40 -14.28 19.01
CA PHE A 314 24.58 -13.45 18.80
C PHE A 314 24.98 -12.69 20.07
N THR A 315 26.25 -12.29 20.13
CA THR A 315 26.79 -11.40 21.16
C THR A 315 27.41 -10.17 20.51
N THR A 316 27.40 -9.07 21.24
CA THR A 316 27.92 -7.78 20.77
C THR A 316 29.21 -7.49 21.54
N LEU A 317 30.35 -7.68 20.88
CA LEU A 317 31.69 -7.41 21.42
C LEU A 317 32.11 -5.97 21.11
N GLU A 318 33.25 -5.54 21.65
CA GLU A 318 33.79 -4.19 21.39
C GLU A 318 34.07 -3.96 19.91
N GLU A 319 34.71 -4.94 19.25
CA GLU A 319 35.16 -4.85 17.86
C GLU A 319 34.18 -5.44 16.84
N CYS A 320 33.37 -6.43 17.21
CA CYS A 320 32.50 -7.14 16.26
C CYS A 320 31.15 -7.58 16.87
N ILE A 321 30.22 -7.97 16.02
CA ILE A 321 29.02 -8.72 16.41
C ILE A 321 29.27 -10.19 16.06
N ARG A 322 29.29 -11.08 17.04
CA ARG A 322 29.56 -12.51 16.79
C ARG A 322 28.28 -13.32 16.82
N VAL A 323 27.93 -13.93 15.69
CA VAL A 323 26.84 -14.90 15.58
C VAL A 323 27.35 -16.25 16.09
N LEU A 324 26.77 -16.72 17.19
CA LEU A 324 27.20 -17.90 17.93
C LEU A 324 26.56 -19.18 17.39
N ASN A 325 25.25 -19.11 17.11
CA ASN A 325 24.47 -20.26 16.71
C ASN A 325 23.25 -19.82 15.89
N CYS A 326 22.83 -20.68 14.96
CA CYS A 326 21.67 -20.47 14.10
C CYS A 326 20.83 -21.74 14.12
N THR A 327 19.61 -21.65 14.63
CA THR A 327 18.71 -22.81 14.70
C THR A 327 17.47 -22.59 13.86
N ARG A 328 16.88 -23.68 13.35
CA ARG A 328 15.59 -23.58 12.66
C ARG A 328 14.54 -23.08 13.64
N TYR A 329 13.93 -21.95 13.33
CA TYR A 329 12.71 -21.54 13.97
C TYR A 329 11.52 -22.27 13.33
N MET A 330 10.70 -22.90 14.17
CA MET A 330 9.42 -23.47 13.76
C MET A 330 8.33 -22.78 14.54
N THR A 331 7.29 -22.31 13.84
CA THR A 331 6.11 -21.82 14.54
C THR A 331 5.46 -22.97 15.33
N PRO A 332 4.74 -22.70 16.43
CA PRO A 332 4.05 -23.76 17.17
C PRO A 332 3.11 -24.61 16.29
N HIS A 333 2.51 -23.98 15.28
CA HIS A 333 1.68 -24.65 14.28
C HIS A 333 2.50 -25.58 13.37
N ASP A 334 3.65 -25.14 12.88
CA ASP A 334 4.53 -25.99 12.06
C ASP A 334 5.11 -27.16 12.85
N ARG A 335 5.45 -26.93 14.13
CA ARG A 335 5.87 -27.97 15.06
C ARG A 335 4.80 -29.05 15.18
N SER A 336 3.55 -28.64 15.34
CA SER A 336 2.41 -29.56 15.43
C SER A 336 2.23 -30.38 14.15
N ARG A 337 2.36 -29.77 12.96
CA ARG A 337 2.28 -30.49 11.68
C ARG A 337 3.42 -31.48 11.46
N VAL A 338 4.65 -31.13 11.85
CA VAL A 338 5.80 -32.02 11.75
C VAL A 338 5.66 -33.21 12.71
N LEU A 339 5.24 -32.96 13.94
CA LEU A 339 4.96 -34.02 14.92
C LEU A 339 3.86 -34.95 14.41
N LEU A 340 2.76 -34.42 13.85
CA LEU A 340 1.70 -35.22 13.23
C LEU A 340 2.23 -36.09 12.09
N LYS A 341 3.05 -35.54 11.19
CA LYS A 341 3.68 -36.33 10.11
C LYS A 341 4.58 -37.44 10.65
N GLN A 342 5.39 -37.16 11.69
CA GLN A 342 6.27 -38.16 12.30
C GLN A 342 5.49 -39.29 12.98
N VAL A 343 4.39 -38.96 13.67
CA VAL A 343 3.49 -39.96 14.27
C VAL A 343 2.86 -40.84 13.20
N LEU A 344 2.35 -40.26 12.10
CA LEU A 344 1.77 -41.00 10.98
C LEU A 344 2.80 -41.92 10.29
N LEU A 345 4.04 -41.45 10.11
CA LEU A 345 5.13 -42.25 9.54
C LEU A 345 5.51 -43.44 10.43
N LYS A 346 5.56 -43.25 11.76
CA LYS A 346 5.81 -44.35 12.70
C LYS A 346 4.70 -45.40 12.66
N GLN A 347 3.43 -44.96 12.62
CA GLN A 347 2.29 -45.87 12.50
C GLN A 347 2.29 -46.66 11.19
N GLN A 348 2.85 -46.12 10.11
CA GLN A 348 3.01 -46.83 8.83
C GLN A 348 4.21 -47.79 8.79
N GLN A 349 5.17 -47.66 9.71
CA GLN A 349 6.32 -48.57 9.82
C GLN A 349 6.05 -49.72 10.80
N GLU A 350 5.06 -49.56 11.68
CA GLU A 350 4.64 -50.56 12.67
C GLU A 350 3.45 -51.43 12.18
N ALA A 351 2.86 -51.09 11.03
CA ALA A 351 1.82 -51.85 10.33
C ALA A 351 2.40 -52.55 9.10
#